data_AF-A0A7S1TBQ5-F1
#
_entry.id   AF-A0A7S1TBQ5-F1
#
_cell.length_a   1.000
_cell.length_b   1.000
_cell.length_c   1.000
_cell.angle_alpha   90.00
_cell.angle_beta   90.00
_cell.angle_gamma   90.00
#
_symmetry.space_group_name_H-M   'P 1'
#
loop_
_entity.id
_entity.type
_entity.pdbx_description
1 polymer ?
#
loop_
_entity_poly.entity_id
_entity_poly.type
_entity_poly.pdbx_seq_one_letter_code
_entity_poly.pdbx_strand_id
1 'polypeptide(L)'
;GKPGQSALPLEILPAGEFEPEYRFPLDVQSGELPVLPLSINGAVAMTHIPGRDDFVDGEQFFVFKFDKTQAGLAGLSFDEGTFGVFGYVTKGLNIASSLENGD
;
A
#
# COMPACT_ATOMS: atom_id res chain seq x y z
N GLY A 1 -8.06 0.39 28.28
CA GLY A 1 -6.84 -0.45 28.22
C GLY A 1 -5.84 0.06 29.24
N LYS A 2 -4.91 -0.78 29.72
CA LYS A 2 -3.82 -0.36 30.62
C LYS A 2 -2.77 0.45 29.84
N PRO A 3 -2.12 1.46 30.45
CA PRO A 3 -0.97 2.13 29.83
C PRO A 3 0.18 1.13 29.68
N GLY A 4 0.71 0.97 28.46
CA GLY A 4 1.80 0.04 28.15
C GLY A 4 1.43 -1.21 27.35
N GLN A 5 0.17 -1.38 26.94
CA GLN A 5 -0.14 -2.31 25.85
C GLN A 5 0.10 -1.55 24.53
N SER A 6 1.28 -1.72 23.91
CA SER A 6 1.36 -1.48 22.46
C SER A 6 0.23 -2.29 21.82
N ALA A 7 -0.61 -1.65 21.02
CA ALA A 7 -1.52 -2.37 20.16
C ALA A 7 -0.68 -3.39 19.38
N LEU A 8 -1.11 -4.65 19.35
CA LEU A 8 -0.53 -5.62 18.43
C LEU A 8 -0.57 -5.00 17.03
N PRO A 9 0.56 -4.92 16.31
CA PRO A 9 0.57 -4.34 14.98
C PRO A 9 -0.41 -5.11 14.10
N LEU A 10 -1.09 -4.38 13.21
CA LEU A 10 -1.93 -4.99 12.19
C LEU A 10 -1.04 -5.80 11.26
N GLU A 11 -1.18 -7.12 11.28
CA GLU A 11 -0.54 -8.02 10.32
C GLU A 11 -1.49 -8.31 9.16
N ILE A 12 -0.97 -8.27 7.93
CA ILE A 12 -1.72 -8.51 6.70
C ILE A 12 -1.19 -9.78 6.07
N LEU A 13 -2.07 -10.76 5.91
CA LEU A 13 -1.80 -12.01 5.24
C LEU A 13 -2.42 -11.98 3.84
N PRO A 14 -1.63 -12.11 2.76
CA PRO A 14 -2.18 -12.24 1.42
C PRO A 14 -3.16 -13.42 1.33
N ALA A 15 -4.24 -13.24 0.57
CA ALA A 15 -5.24 -14.27 0.42
C ALA A 15 -4.64 -15.54 -0.23
N GLY A 16 -4.75 -16.67 0.45
CA GLY A 16 -4.22 -17.95 -0.02
C GLY A 16 -2.89 -18.34 0.63
N GLU A 17 -2.22 -17.42 1.31
CA GLU A 17 -0.97 -17.71 2.02
C GLU A 17 -1.21 -18.30 3.40
N PHE A 18 -0.22 -19.07 3.87
CA PHE A 18 -0.28 -19.74 5.18
C PHE A 18 0.36 -18.92 6.30
N GLU A 19 1.40 -18.13 5.97
CA GLU A 19 2.14 -17.27 6.90
C GLU A 19 2.40 -15.90 6.26
N PRO A 20 2.45 -14.81 7.05
CA PRO A 20 2.77 -13.49 6.51
C PRO A 20 4.23 -13.43 6.08
N GLU A 21 4.46 -12.86 4.90
CA GLU A 21 5.81 -12.59 4.40
C GLU A 21 6.28 -11.21 4.87
N TYR A 22 7.55 -11.15 5.29
CA TYR A 22 8.16 -9.93 5.80
C TYR A 22 9.42 -9.59 5.03
N ARG A 23 9.59 -8.30 4.69
CA ARG A 23 10.79 -7.77 4.05
C ARG A 23 11.12 -8.46 2.72
N PHE A 24 10.09 -8.92 2.01
CA PHE A 24 10.19 -9.49 0.69
C PHE A 24 9.34 -8.64 -0.26
N PRO A 25 9.92 -7.63 -0.91
CA PRO A 25 9.19 -6.80 -1.87
C PRO A 25 8.72 -7.64 -3.06
N LEU A 26 7.53 -7.34 -3.56
CA LEU A 26 6.98 -7.98 -4.76
C LEU A 26 7.87 -7.69 -5.98
N ASP A 27 8.32 -8.73 -6.69
CA ASP A 27 9.13 -8.57 -7.89
C ASP A 27 8.26 -8.54 -9.15
N VAL A 28 7.68 -7.37 -9.40
CA VAL A 28 6.85 -7.11 -10.59
C VAL A 28 7.64 -7.30 -11.90
N GLN A 29 8.97 -7.09 -11.89
CA GLN A 29 9.80 -7.23 -13.09
C GLN A 29 9.98 -8.70 -13.50
N SER A 30 9.96 -9.61 -12.52
CA SER A 30 9.94 -11.06 -12.77
C SER A 30 8.59 -11.58 -13.27
N GLY A 31 7.56 -10.74 -13.25
CA GLY A 31 6.19 -11.08 -13.66
C GLY A 31 5.27 -11.46 -12.49
N GLU A 32 5.69 -11.28 -11.24
CA GLU A 32 4.79 -11.39 -10.10
C GLU A 32 3.70 -10.32 -10.14
N LEU A 33 2.50 -10.70 -9.71
CA LEU A 33 1.34 -9.81 -9.70
C LEU A 33 0.91 -9.54 -8.26
N PRO A 34 0.59 -8.28 -7.91
CA PRO A 34 0.12 -7.95 -6.58
C PRO A 34 -1.28 -8.52 -6.33
N VAL A 35 -1.50 -9.07 -5.12
CA VAL A 35 -2.85 -9.44 -4.66
C VAL A 35 -3.73 -8.20 -4.49
N LEU A 36 -3.14 -7.14 -3.93
CA LEU A 36 -3.73 -5.80 -3.84
C LEU A 36 -2.86 -4.82 -4.63
N PRO A 37 -3.15 -4.58 -5.92
CA PRO A 37 -2.39 -3.63 -6.73
C PRO A 37 -2.45 -2.20 -6.18
N LEU A 38 -1.31 -1.51 -6.15
CA LEU A 38 -1.20 -0.06 -5.98
C LEU A 38 -1.80 0.67 -7.19
N SER A 39 -1.74 0.04 -8.37
CA SER A 39 -2.19 0.55 -9.66
C SER A 39 -3.72 0.65 -9.83
N ILE A 40 -4.42 0.99 -8.75
CA ILE A 40 -5.87 1.21 -8.70
C ILE A 40 -6.10 2.58 -8.05
N ASN A 41 -6.89 3.43 -8.71
CA ASN A 41 -7.18 4.75 -8.15
C ASN A 41 -7.97 4.61 -6.84
N GLY A 42 -7.46 5.23 -5.77
CA GLY A 42 -8.00 5.07 -4.42
C GLY A 42 -7.40 3.90 -3.65
N ALA A 43 -6.29 3.30 -4.10
CA ALA A 43 -5.52 2.38 -3.27
C ALA A 43 -5.07 3.07 -1.97
N VAL A 44 -5.14 2.37 -0.85
CA VAL A 44 -4.70 2.85 0.46
C VAL A 44 -3.47 2.06 0.84
N ALA A 45 -2.36 2.76 1.00
CA ALA A 45 -1.05 2.16 1.22
C ALA A 45 -0.30 2.82 2.38
N MET A 46 0.51 2.05 3.08
CA MET A 46 1.38 2.55 4.15
C MET A 46 2.59 3.26 3.56
N THR A 47 3.04 4.35 4.19
CA THR A 47 4.31 5.01 3.81
C THR A 47 5.50 4.17 4.28
N HIS A 48 6.72 4.55 3.91
CA HIS A 48 7.92 3.99 4.54
C HIS A 48 8.26 4.71 5.83
N ILE A 49 8.97 4.00 6.71
CA ILE A 49 9.62 4.63 7.87
C ILE A 49 10.76 5.52 7.35
N PRO A 50 10.90 6.77 7.84
CA PRO A 50 11.97 7.65 7.39
C PRO A 50 13.37 7.02 7.49
N GLY A 51 14.05 6.92 6.34
CA GLY A 51 15.39 6.33 6.22
C GLY A 51 15.43 4.80 6.16
N ARG A 52 14.28 4.12 6.01
CA ARG A 52 14.13 2.66 5.94
C ARG A 52 13.09 2.25 4.89
N ASP A 53 13.51 2.21 3.63
CA ASP A 53 12.65 1.82 2.50
C ASP A 53 12.24 0.32 2.54
N ASP A 54 12.91 -0.48 3.38
CA ASP A 54 12.59 -1.89 3.65
C ASP A 54 11.47 -2.09 4.68
N PHE A 55 10.99 -1.01 5.30
CA PHE A 55 9.90 -1.04 6.30
C PHE A 55 8.80 -0.05 5.95
N VAL A 56 7.56 -0.50 6.09
CA VAL A 56 6.40 0.39 6.09
C VAL A 56 6.13 0.97 7.48
N ASP A 57 5.57 2.16 7.51
CA ASP A 57 5.14 2.87 8.72
C ASP A 57 3.76 2.36 9.15
N GLY A 58 3.62 2.00 10.43
CA GLY A 58 2.36 1.50 10.98
C GLY A 58 1.34 2.58 11.33
N GLU A 59 1.72 3.85 11.29
CA GLU A 59 0.90 5.00 11.69
C GLU A 59 0.59 5.93 10.52
N GLN A 60 1.42 5.93 9.48
CA GLN A 60 1.26 6.79 8.31
C GLN A 60 0.84 6.01 7.07
N PHE A 61 -0.22 6.50 6.41
CA PHE A 61 -0.73 5.96 5.16
C PHE A 61 -1.13 7.09 4.21
N PHE A 62 -1.33 6.74 2.96
CA PHE A 62 -1.82 7.66 1.93
C PHE A 62 -2.86 6.98 1.04
N VAL A 63 -3.68 7.81 0.39
CA VAL A 63 -4.55 7.37 -0.70
C VAL A 63 -3.85 7.67 -2.02
N PHE A 64 -3.55 6.63 -2.77
CA PHE A 64 -2.88 6.74 -4.05
C PHE A 64 -3.86 7.13 -5.16
N LYS A 65 -3.57 8.26 -5.81
CA LYS A 65 -4.34 8.77 -6.94
C LYS A 65 -3.75 8.25 -8.24
N PHE A 66 -4.03 6.99 -8.54
CA PHE A 66 -3.45 6.34 -9.72
C PHE A 66 -3.91 7.03 -11.02
N ASP A 67 -2.93 7.42 -11.83
CA ASP A 67 -3.12 7.86 -13.20
C ASP A 67 -2.47 6.84 -14.15
N LYS A 68 -3.30 6.21 -14.99
CA LYS A 68 -2.85 5.21 -15.98
C LYS A 68 -1.85 5.76 -16.99
N THR A 69 -1.74 7.08 -17.16
CA THR A 69 -0.73 7.69 -18.02
C THR A 69 0.69 7.56 -17.45
N GLN A 70 0.80 7.28 -16.15
CA GLN A 70 2.04 7.06 -15.41
C GLN A 70 2.30 5.57 -15.15
N ALA A 71 1.66 4.69 -15.93
CA ALA A 71 1.84 3.25 -15.84
C ALA A 71 2.75 2.72 -16.96
N GLY A 72 3.46 1.63 -16.68
CA GLY A 72 4.20 0.86 -17.68
C GLY A 72 3.30 0.09 -18.64
N LEU A 73 3.91 -0.69 -19.55
CA LEU A 73 3.19 -1.44 -20.58
C LEU A 73 2.20 -2.48 -20.03
N ALA A 74 2.40 -2.96 -18.80
CA ALA A 74 1.49 -3.88 -18.12
C ALA A 74 0.30 -3.16 -17.43
N GLY A 75 0.22 -1.83 -17.50
CA GLY A 75 -0.77 -1.04 -16.77
C GLY A 75 -0.49 -0.93 -15.27
N LEU A 76 0.73 -1.30 -14.84
CA LEU A 76 1.18 -1.18 -13.46
C LEU A 76 1.95 0.13 -13.24
N SER A 77 1.76 0.73 -12.08
CA SER A 77 2.53 1.84 -11.53
C SER A 77 4.02 1.48 -11.48
N PHE A 78 4.89 2.46 -11.69
CA PHE A 78 6.32 2.28 -11.46
C PHE A 78 6.68 2.04 -9.99
N ASP A 79 5.77 2.42 -9.07
CA ASP A 79 5.93 2.22 -7.63
C ASP A 79 5.25 0.92 -7.13
N GLU A 80 4.76 0.07 -8.04
CA GLU A 80 4.15 -1.21 -7.66
C GLU A 80 5.17 -2.11 -6.96
N GLY A 81 4.78 -2.70 -5.81
CA GLY A 81 5.67 -3.48 -4.96
C GLY A 81 6.53 -2.67 -3.97
N THR A 82 6.56 -1.34 -4.08
CA THR A 82 7.31 -0.46 -3.16
C THR A 82 6.55 -0.21 -1.86
N PHE A 83 5.22 -0.11 -1.91
CA PHE A 83 4.38 0.21 -0.76
C PHE A 83 3.46 -0.95 -0.38
N GLY A 84 3.17 -1.08 0.91
CA GLY A 84 2.20 -2.05 1.42
C GLY A 84 0.77 -1.56 1.23
N VAL A 85 0.09 -2.04 0.18
CA VAL A 85 -1.34 -1.76 -0.06
C VAL A 85 -2.19 -2.63 0.85
N PHE A 86 -3.14 -2.03 1.57
CA PHE A 86 -4.00 -2.75 2.52
C PHE A 86 -5.50 -2.54 2.29
N GLY A 87 -5.88 -1.78 1.27
CA GLY A 87 -7.29 -1.61 0.92
C GLY A 87 -7.53 -0.60 -0.19
N TYR A 88 -8.81 -0.33 -0.43
CA TYR A 88 -9.27 0.61 -1.45
C TYR A 88 -10.40 1.49 -0.92
N VAL A 89 -10.43 2.75 -1.38
CA VAL A 89 -11.58 3.63 -1.21
C VAL A 89 -12.74 3.12 -2.07
N THR A 90 -13.77 2.57 -1.43
CA THR A 90 -14.96 2.04 -2.12
C THR A 90 -16.12 3.04 -2.21
N LYS A 91 -16.08 4.10 -1.41
CA LYS A 91 -17.07 5.19 -1.38
C LYS A 91 -16.35 6.52 -1.16
N GLY A 92 -16.84 7.59 -1.79
CA GLY A 92 -16.24 8.92 -1.64
C GLY A 92 -14.94 9.13 -2.41
N LEU A 93 -14.66 8.31 -3.44
CA LEU A 93 -13.45 8.45 -4.26
C LEU A 93 -13.33 9.84 -4.90
N ASN A 94 -14.46 10.47 -5.26
CA ASN A 94 -14.50 11.84 -5.76
C ASN A 94 -13.96 12.88 -4.75
N ILE A 95 -14.13 12.62 -3.45
CA ILE A 95 -13.58 13.45 -2.37
C ILE A 95 -12.11 13.11 -2.18
N ALA A 96 -11.76 11.82 -2.18
CA ALA A 96 -10.36 11.39 -2.08
C ALA A 96 -9.49 12.01 -3.19
N SER A 97 -10.03 12.11 -4.42
CA SER A 97 -9.37 12.76 -5.55
C SER A 97 -9.09 14.24 -5.32
N SER A 98 -9.85 14.94 -4.46
CA SER A 98 -9.62 16.35 -4.13
C SER A 98 -8.72 16.58 -2.92
N LEU A 99 -8.36 15.54 -2.16
CA LEU A 99 -7.51 15.68 -0.97
C LEU A 99 -6.09 16.13 -1.33
N GLU A 100 -5.53 17.08 -0.61
CA GLU A 100 -4.15 17.52 -0.72
C GLU A 100 -3.33 17.10 0.52
N ASN A 101 -2.01 17.25 0.44
CA ASN A 101 -1.15 16.94 1.58
C ASN A 101 -1.44 17.90 2.74
N GLY A 102 -1.91 17.37 3.87
CA GLY A 102 -2.16 18.12 5.10
C GLY A 102 -3.63 18.48 5.37
N ASP A 103 -4.56 18.03 4.52
CA ASP A 103 -6.02 18.08 4.77
C ASP A 103 -6.48 17.20 5.94
#